data_AF-A0A538IBZ1-F1
#
_entry.id   AF-A0A538IBZ1-F1
#
_cell.length_a   1.000
_cell.length_b   1.000
_cell.length_c   1.000
_cell.angle_alpha   90.00
_cell.angle_beta   90.00
_cell.angle_gamma   90.00
#
_symmetry.space_group_name_H-M   'P 1'
#
loop_
_entity.id
_entity.type
_entity.pdbx_description
1 polymer ?
#
loop_
_entity_poly.entity_id
_entity_poly.type
_entity_poly.pdbx_seq_one_letter_code
_entity_poly.pdbx_strand_id
1 'polypeptide(L)'
;DAISASRAELGDALVNELAALPEQHIVAGVRYCHGSPQSDVRSFFPEPADDEEELLSGVHEERVVFGHTHLQFRRRSSVGGIELVNPGSVGMPFDGDPRAGYALVGTDGEVELRRIGYDGAASAAAVRERFPAFGETVARRIEQAAFAV
;
A
#
# COMPACT_ATOMS: atom_id res chain seq x y z
N ASP A 1 5.37 -7.12 20.45
CA ASP A 1 4.34 -6.80 19.42
C ASP A 1 4.93 -7.07 18.03
N ALA A 2 4.17 -6.82 16.96
CA ALA A 2 4.63 -7.04 15.59
C ALA A 2 5.88 -6.21 15.25
N ILE A 3 5.96 -4.96 15.70
CA ILE A 3 7.11 -4.07 15.43
C ILE A 3 8.38 -4.64 16.04
N SER A 4 8.34 -5.04 17.31
CA SER A 4 9.50 -5.58 18.02
C SER A 4 10.00 -6.88 17.38
N ALA A 5 9.08 -7.76 16.98
CA ALA A 5 9.41 -9.02 16.31
C ALA A 5 10.03 -8.78 14.92
N SER A 6 9.46 -7.89 14.12
CA SER A 6 10.00 -7.54 12.80
C SER A 6 11.38 -6.89 12.91
N ARG A 7 11.62 -6.01 13.89
CA ARG A 7 12.95 -5.41 14.10
C ARG A 7 14.00 -6.46 14.48
N ALA A 8 13.64 -7.41 15.34
CA ALA A 8 14.54 -8.50 15.72
C ALA A 8 14.89 -9.40 14.52
N GLU A 9 13.93 -9.62 13.61
CA GLU A 9 14.13 -10.41 12.40
C GLU A 9 15.07 -9.74 11.38
N LEU A 10 14.86 -8.44 11.15
CA LEU A 10 15.59 -7.68 10.14
C LEU A 10 17.00 -7.28 10.61
N GLY A 11 17.18 -7.11 11.93
CA GLY A 11 18.43 -6.62 12.53
C GLY A 11 18.64 -5.12 12.31
N ASP A 12 19.49 -4.51 13.16
CA ASP A 12 19.64 -3.06 13.22
C ASP A 12 20.14 -2.43 11.92
N ALA A 13 21.02 -3.12 11.17
CA ALA A 13 21.58 -2.61 9.93
C ALA A 13 20.49 -2.37 8.87
N LEU A 14 19.67 -3.38 8.59
CA LEU A 14 18.59 -3.27 7.60
C LEU A 14 17.48 -2.34 8.07
N VAL A 15 17.17 -2.36 9.37
CA VAL A 15 16.18 -1.42 9.93
C VAL A 15 16.64 0.05 9.74
N ASN A 16 17.92 0.34 9.95
CA ASN A 16 18.46 1.68 9.73
C ASN A 16 18.48 2.07 8.24
N GLU A 17 18.75 1.12 7.35
CA GLU A 17 18.65 1.33 5.89
C GLU A 17 17.21 1.69 5.48
N LEU A 18 16.22 0.90 5.92
CA LEU A 18 14.81 1.14 5.62
C LEU A 18 14.31 2.47 6.21
N ALA A 19 14.75 2.82 7.42
CA ALA A 19 14.39 4.09 8.07
C ALA A 19 15.00 5.32 7.38
N ALA A 20 16.04 5.14 6.56
CA ALA A 20 16.65 6.23 5.79
C ALA A 20 15.99 6.46 4.42
N LEU A 21 15.06 5.60 4.00
CA LEU A 21 14.32 5.79 2.76
C LEU A 21 13.46 7.06 2.84
N PRO A 22 13.32 7.82 1.74
CA PRO A 22 12.48 9.00 1.74
C PRO A 22 11.01 8.61 1.88
N GLU A 23 10.27 9.34 2.71
CA GLU A 23 8.82 9.14 2.89
C GLU A 23 8.03 9.40 1.58
N GLN A 24 8.56 10.27 0.73
CA GLN A 24 7.96 10.63 -0.55
C GLN A 24 9.01 10.75 -1.64
N HIS A 25 8.60 10.47 -2.87
CA HIS A 25 9.43 10.62 -4.05
C HIS A 25 8.63 11.24 -5.19
N ILE A 26 9.26 12.11 -5.98
CA ILE A 26 8.64 12.69 -7.18
C ILE A 26 9.52 12.33 -8.37
N VAL A 27 8.95 11.65 -9.35
CA VAL A 27 9.64 11.29 -10.58
C VAL A 27 8.68 11.44 -11.76
N ALA A 28 9.16 12.06 -12.84
CA ALA A 28 8.39 12.29 -14.07
C ALA A 28 7.01 12.95 -13.83
N GLY A 29 6.92 13.88 -12.87
CA GLY A 29 5.68 14.60 -12.55
C GLY A 29 4.64 13.78 -11.78
N VAL A 30 5.03 12.63 -11.22
CA VAL A 30 4.19 11.77 -10.37
C VAL A 30 4.76 11.75 -8.96
N ARG A 31 3.89 11.94 -7.96
CA ARG A 31 4.23 11.82 -6.53
C ARG A 31 3.96 10.41 -6.03
N TYR A 32 4.90 9.87 -5.27
CA TYR A 32 4.82 8.56 -4.61
C TYR A 32 4.92 8.75 -3.09
N CYS A 33 4.02 8.14 -2.34
CA CYS A 33 4.00 8.13 -0.87
C CYS A 33 3.35 6.85 -0.35
N HIS A 34 3.45 6.54 0.95
CA HIS A 34 2.78 5.34 1.49
C HIS A 34 1.28 5.54 1.71
N GLY A 35 0.87 6.52 2.54
CA GLY A 35 -0.55 6.83 2.81
C GLY A 35 -1.08 7.96 1.95
N SER A 36 -0.61 9.18 2.25
CA SER A 36 -0.92 10.41 1.54
C SER A 36 0.27 11.39 1.60
N PRO A 37 0.28 12.44 0.79
CA PRO A 37 1.31 13.49 0.85
C PRO A 37 1.42 14.20 2.22
N GLN A 38 0.37 14.15 3.04
CA GLN A 38 0.33 14.78 4.37
C GLN A 38 0.46 13.79 5.53
N SER A 39 0.44 12.48 5.27
CA SER A 39 0.44 11.47 6.34
C SER A 39 0.80 10.09 5.84
N ASP A 40 1.61 9.37 6.61
CA ASP A 40 1.92 7.97 6.36
C ASP A 40 0.72 7.03 6.65
N VAL A 41 -0.22 7.46 7.50
CA VAL A 41 -1.31 6.61 8.02
C VAL A 41 -2.72 7.09 7.64
N ARG A 42 -2.88 8.31 7.15
CA ARG A 42 -4.13 8.76 6.51
C ARG A 42 -3.97 8.60 5.01
N SER A 43 -5.02 8.13 4.34
CA SER A 43 -4.97 7.72 2.95
C SER A 43 -6.32 7.94 2.27
N PHE A 44 -6.30 7.90 0.94
CA PHE A 44 -7.49 7.94 0.11
C PHE A 44 -8.16 6.57 -0.01
N PHE A 45 -9.46 6.59 -0.30
CA PHE A 45 -10.31 5.42 -0.49
C PHE A 45 -10.94 5.40 -1.89
N PRO A 46 -11.51 4.26 -2.33
CA PRO A 46 -12.22 4.17 -3.60
C PRO A 46 -13.32 5.23 -3.75
N GLU A 47 -14.04 5.52 -2.66
CA GLU A 47 -14.95 6.66 -2.60
C GLU A 47 -14.25 7.89 -2.00
N PRO A 48 -14.53 9.11 -2.50
CA PRO A 48 -14.00 10.34 -1.91
C PRO A 48 -14.39 10.53 -0.45
N ALA A 49 -13.49 11.10 0.34
CA ALA A 49 -13.70 11.45 1.75
C ALA A 49 -13.54 12.97 1.96
N ASP A 50 -14.11 13.48 3.07
CA ASP A 50 -14.16 14.92 3.36
C ASP A 50 -12.78 15.55 3.61
N ASP A 51 -11.77 14.75 3.98
CA ASP A 51 -10.41 15.21 4.27
C ASP A 51 -9.50 15.23 3.03
N GLU A 52 -10.00 14.86 1.84
CA GLU A 52 -9.19 14.73 0.62
C GLU A 52 -8.49 16.04 0.21
N GLU A 53 -9.13 17.19 0.41
CA GLU A 53 -8.51 18.50 0.16
C GLU A 53 -7.32 18.77 1.10
N GLU A 54 -7.44 18.38 2.37
CA GLU A 54 -6.33 18.47 3.33
C GLU A 54 -5.19 17.55 2.89
N LEU A 55 -5.50 16.27 2.60
CA LEU A 55 -4.52 15.27 2.23
C LEU A 55 -3.78 15.60 0.91
N LEU A 56 -4.39 16.37 0.01
CA LEU A 56 -3.81 16.82 -1.25
C LEU A 56 -3.23 18.25 -1.19
N SER A 57 -3.22 18.89 -0.03
CA SER A 57 -2.64 20.22 0.12
C SER A 57 -1.18 20.27 -0.34
N GLY A 58 -0.84 21.25 -1.18
CA GLY A 58 0.52 21.43 -1.72
C GLY A 58 0.91 20.43 -2.81
N VAL A 59 0.00 19.57 -3.29
CA VAL A 59 0.24 18.70 -4.44
C VAL A 59 0.09 19.51 -5.72
N HIS A 60 1.09 19.45 -6.58
CA HIS A 60 1.09 20.07 -7.90
C HIS A 60 1.23 19.06 -9.04
N GLU A 61 1.47 17.80 -8.69
CA GLU A 61 1.59 16.68 -9.62
C GLU A 61 0.21 16.25 -10.14
N GLU A 62 0.13 15.86 -11.41
CA GLU A 62 -1.12 15.38 -12.02
C GLU A 62 -1.57 14.04 -11.44
N ARG A 63 -0.67 13.33 -10.75
CA ARG A 63 -0.89 12.00 -10.22
C ARG A 63 -0.19 11.80 -8.88
N VAL A 64 -0.90 11.14 -7.97
CA VAL A 64 -0.38 10.59 -6.72
C VAL A 64 -0.56 9.08 -6.72
N VAL A 65 0.55 8.36 -6.59
CA VAL A 65 0.59 6.90 -6.37
C VAL A 65 0.85 6.64 -4.90
N PHE A 66 -0.03 5.87 -4.27
CA PHE A 66 0.02 5.59 -2.84
C PHE A 66 -0.39 4.15 -2.54
N GLY A 67 -0.25 3.72 -1.29
CA GLY A 67 -0.57 2.39 -0.81
C GLY A 67 -1.40 2.43 0.47
N HIS A 68 -0.85 1.91 1.56
CA HIS A 68 -1.41 1.90 2.92
C HIS A 68 -2.72 1.11 3.13
N THR A 69 -3.76 1.35 2.33
CA THR A 69 -5.10 0.75 2.51
C THR A 69 -5.21 -0.67 1.97
N HIS A 70 -4.29 -1.08 1.09
CA HIS A 70 -4.29 -2.39 0.41
C HIS A 70 -5.52 -2.63 -0.48
N LEU A 71 -6.22 -1.56 -0.88
CA LEU A 71 -7.33 -1.58 -1.82
C LEU A 71 -6.82 -1.14 -3.20
N GLN A 72 -7.02 -1.96 -4.23
CA GLN A 72 -6.60 -1.59 -5.58
C GLN A 72 -7.67 -0.71 -6.25
N PHE A 73 -7.34 0.54 -6.58
CA PHE A 73 -8.24 1.42 -7.33
C PHE A 73 -7.49 2.56 -8.04
N ARG A 74 -8.17 3.16 -9.00
CA ARG A 74 -7.76 4.39 -9.69
C ARG A 74 -8.97 5.28 -9.84
N ARG A 75 -8.87 6.55 -9.45
CA ARG A 75 -9.91 7.56 -9.69
C ARG A 75 -9.31 8.96 -9.81
N ARG A 76 -10.09 9.91 -10.32
CA ARG A 76 -9.73 11.34 -10.27
C ARG A 76 -10.36 11.97 -9.04
N SER A 77 -9.56 12.74 -8.31
CA SER A 77 -10.03 13.61 -7.24
C SER A 77 -10.79 14.80 -7.83
N SER A 78 -11.81 15.30 -7.12
CA SER A 78 -12.40 16.61 -7.40
C SER A 78 -11.45 17.76 -7.08
N VAL A 79 -10.43 17.51 -6.23
CA VAL A 79 -9.38 18.46 -5.87
C VAL A 79 -8.33 18.48 -6.98
N GLY A 80 -8.31 19.56 -7.75
CA GLY A 80 -7.32 19.78 -8.82
C GLY A 80 -7.39 18.78 -9.99
N GLY A 81 -8.34 17.85 -10.02
CA GLY A 81 -8.41 16.79 -11.03
C GLY A 81 -7.30 15.74 -10.92
N ILE A 82 -6.60 15.69 -9.78
CA ILE A 82 -5.44 14.84 -9.52
C ILE A 82 -5.85 13.36 -9.64
N GLU A 83 -5.07 12.58 -10.37
CA GLU A 83 -5.28 11.15 -10.47
C GLU A 83 -4.70 10.42 -9.25
N LEU A 84 -5.58 9.75 -8.51
CA LEU A 84 -5.25 8.94 -7.36
C LEU A 84 -5.13 7.49 -7.81
N VAL A 85 -3.96 6.89 -7.59
CA VAL A 85 -3.67 5.49 -7.93
C VAL A 85 -3.21 4.73 -6.70
N ASN A 86 -3.97 3.71 -6.32
CA ASN A 86 -3.55 2.71 -5.35
C ASN A 86 -3.37 1.36 -6.07
N PRO A 87 -2.15 0.81 -6.15
CA PRO A 87 -1.90 -0.45 -6.83
C PRO A 87 -2.47 -1.65 -6.05
N GLY A 88 -2.93 -1.46 -4.82
CA GLY A 88 -3.34 -2.51 -3.89
C GLY A 88 -2.16 -3.03 -3.09
N SER A 89 -2.24 -4.29 -2.68
CA SER A 89 -1.18 -4.96 -1.91
C SER A 89 -0.72 -6.22 -2.62
N VAL A 90 0.61 -6.39 -2.68
CA VAL A 90 1.24 -7.60 -3.22
C VAL A 90 1.03 -8.77 -2.27
N GLY A 91 1.21 -8.55 -0.96
CA GLY A 91 1.28 -9.63 0.03
C GLY A 91 0.06 -9.81 0.91
N MET A 92 -0.85 -8.82 0.98
CA MET A 92 -1.99 -8.86 1.90
C MET A 92 -3.15 -7.96 1.40
N PRO A 93 -3.83 -8.30 0.29
CA PRO A 93 -4.95 -7.49 -0.24
C PRO A 93 -6.15 -7.45 0.72
N PHE A 94 -6.95 -6.38 0.70
CA PHE A 94 -8.12 -6.19 1.57
C PHE A 94 -9.45 -5.99 0.82
N ASP A 95 -9.47 -6.24 -0.48
CA ASP A 95 -10.62 -6.01 -1.35
C ASP A 95 -11.35 -7.30 -1.78
N GLY A 96 -11.13 -8.41 -1.08
CA GLY A 96 -11.78 -9.70 -1.34
C GLY A 96 -11.19 -10.50 -2.50
N ASP A 97 -10.22 -9.96 -3.24
CA ASP A 97 -9.47 -10.70 -4.26
C ASP A 97 -8.07 -11.07 -3.72
N PRO A 98 -7.78 -12.37 -3.49
CA PRO A 98 -6.55 -12.82 -2.85
C PRO A 98 -5.31 -12.72 -3.75
N ARG A 99 -5.47 -12.37 -5.03
CA ARG A 99 -4.34 -12.19 -5.95
C ARG A 99 -3.54 -10.94 -5.59
N ALA A 100 -2.22 -11.02 -5.76
CA ALA A 100 -1.31 -9.90 -5.54
C ALA A 100 -1.64 -8.74 -6.48
N GLY A 101 -1.94 -7.57 -5.92
CA GLY A 101 -2.22 -6.34 -6.65
C GLY A 101 -0.96 -5.51 -6.89
N TYR A 102 -0.79 -5.01 -8.12
CA TYR A 102 0.27 -4.08 -8.50
C TYR A 102 -0.17 -3.18 -9.66
N ALA A 103 0.63 -2.16 -9.99
CA ALA A 103 0.39 -1.31 -11.15
C ALA A 103 1.63 -1.27 -12.05
N LEU A 104 1.40 -1.19 -13.36
CA LEU A 104 2.40 -0.83 -14.35
C LEU A 104 2.18 0.63 -14.75
N VAL A 105 3.26 1.40 -14.81
CA VAL A 105 3.26 2.76 -15.35
C VAL A 105 4.04 2.75 -16.65
N GLY A 106 3.34 2.96 -17.76
CA GLY A 106 3.92 3.05 -19.09
C GLY A 106 4.77 4.31 -19.28
N THR A 107 5.63 4.31 -20.29
CA THR A 107 6.45 5.49 -20.65
C THR A 107 5.62 6.67 -21.17
N ASP A 108 4.42 6.39 -21.65
CA ASP A 108 3.39 7.36 -22.03
C ASP A 108 2.58 7.88 -20.82
N GLY A 109 2.89 7.38 -19.61
CA GLY A 109 2.19 7.73 -18.39
C GLY A 109 0.89 6.96 -18.15
N GLU A 110 0.56 5.98 -18.99
CA GLU A 110 -0.62 5.13 -18.77
C GLU A 110 -0.42 4.20 -17.59
N VAL A 111 -1.49 4.03 -16.80
CA VAL A 111 -1.47 3.21 -15.58
C VAL A 111 -2.39 2.00 -15.78
N GLU A 112 -1.80 0.81 -15.71
CA GLU A 112 -2.51 -0.46 -15.76
C GLU A 112 -2.49 -1.14 -14.39
N LEU A 113 -3.66 -1.33 -13.78
CA LEU A 113 -3.80 -2.12 -12.56
C LEU A 113 -3.83 -3.60 -12.92
N ARG A 114 -2.96 -4.38 -12.27
CA ARG A 114 -2.80 -5.81 -12.54
C ARG A 114 -2.94 -6.64 -11.28
N ARG A 115 -3.27 -7.91 -11.51
CA ARG A 115 -3.28 -8.94 -10.49
C ARG A 115 -2.62 -10.22 -10.99
N ILE A 116 -1.95 -10.91 -10.08
CA ILE A 116 -1.34 -12.21 -10.35
C ILE A 116 -1.60 -13.17 -9.20
N GLY A 117 -1.95 -14.42 -9.56
CA GLY A 117 -2.11 -15.49 -8.57
C GLY A 117 -0.76 -15.92 -8.01
N TYR A 118 -0.73 -16.25 -6.72
CA TYR A 118 0.41 -16.82 -6.02
C TYR A 118 -0.10 -17.80 -4.95
N ASP A 119 0.81 -18.53 -4.31
CA ASP A 119 0.45 -19.44 -3.22
C ASP A 119 0.23 -18.67 -1.91
N GLY A 120 -0.95 -18.07 -1.79
CA GLY A 120 -1.36 -17.34 -0.58
C GLY A 120 -1.45 -18.23 0.66
N ALA A 121 -1.81 -19.51 0.49
CA ALA A 121 -1.89 -20.46 1.59
C ALA A 121 -0.49 -20.78 2.16
N ALA A 122 0.51 -20.97 1.30
CA ALA A 122 1.89 -21.14 1.74
C ALA A 122 2.44 -19.88 2.43
N SER A 123 2.14 -18.69 1.91
CA SER A 123 2.52 -17.41 2.55
C SER A 123 1.89 -17.25 3.95
N ALA A 124 0.59 -17.54 4.06
CA ALA A 124 -0.15 -17.51 5.31
C ALA A 124 0.38 -18.55 6.33
N ALA A 125 0.72 -19.77 5.88
CA ALA A 125 1.35 -20.77 6.73
C ALA A 125 2.72 -20.33 7.25
N ALA A 126 3.55 -19.74 6.38
CA ALA A 126 4.88 -19.26 6.75
C ALA A 126 4.83 -18.14 7.79
N VAL A 127 3.94 -17.14 7.63
CA VAL A 127 3.82 -16.05 8.63
C VAL A 127 3.27 -16.55 9.96
N ARG A 128 2.35 -17.52 9.93
CA ARG A 128 1.77 -18.17 11.11
C ARG A 128 2.82 -18.91 11.92
N GLU A 129 3.68 -19.68 11.24
CA GLU A 129 4.79 -20.40 11.88
C GLU A 129 5.86 -19.43 12.41
N ARG A 130 6.23 -18.43 11.61
CA ARG A 130 7.34 -17.53 11.94
C ARG A 130 7.04 -16.60 13.10
N PHE A 131 5.79 -16.15 13.24
CA PHE A 131 5.40 -15.11 14.18
C PHE A 131 4.20 -15.50 15.06
N PRO A 132 4.37 -16.36 16.09
CA PRO A 132 3.26 -16.85 16.90
C PRO A 132 2.38 -15.78 17.58
N ALA A 133 2.94 -14.59 17.84
CA ALA A 133 2.23 -13.52 18.54
C ALA A 133 1.19 -12.77 17.68
N PHE A 134 1.35 -12.73 16.36
CA PHE A 134 0.47 -11.96 15.46
C PHE A 134 0.26 -12.61 14.08
N GLY A 135 1.01 -13.67 13.78
CA GLY A 135 1.02 -14.37 12.50
C GLY A 135 -0.33 -14.97 12.15
N GLU A 136 -1.11 -15.42 13.12
CA GLU A 136 -2.48 -15.90 12.88
C GLU A 136 -3.38 -14.80 12.30
N THR A 137 -3.34 -13.59 12.88
CA THR A 137 -4.12 -12.46 12.37
C THR A 137 -3.69 -12.09 10.95
N VAL A 138 -2.39 -12.03 10.67
CA VAL A 138 -1.87 -11.73 9.33
C VAL A 138 -2.21 -12.84 8.33
N ALA A 139 -2.08 -14.11 8.72
CA ALA A 139 -2.41 -15.25 7.89
C ALA A 139 -3.89 -15.24 7.47
N ARG A 140 -4.80 -14.99 8.43
CA ARG A 140 -6.24 -14.89 8.12
C ARG A 140 -6.55 -13.74 7.16
N ARG A 141 -5.85 -12.61 7.29
CA ARG A 141 -6.00 -11.48 6.36
C ARG A 141 -5.56 -11.82 4.94
N ILE A 142 -4.47 -12.56 4.79
CA ILE A 142 -3.99 -13.07 3.49
C ILE A 142 -5.01 -14.05 2.89
N GLU A 143 -5.45 -15.03 3.68
CA GLU A 143 -6.38 -16.08 3.24
C GLU A 143 -7.75 -15.54 2.84
N GLN A 144 -8.24 -14.53 3.55
CA GLN A 144 -9.58 -13.96 3.36
C GLN A 144 -9.59 -12.70 2.49
N ALA A 145 -8.41 -12.19 2.11
CA ALA A 145 -8.23 -10.93 1.40
C ALA A 145 -9.03 -9.78 2.04
N ALA A 146 -9.00 -9.68 3.37
CA ALA A 146 -9.83 -8.76 4.15
C ALA A 146 -9.08 -8.26 5.39
N PHE A 147 -9.31 -7.00 5.78
CA PHE A 147 -8.66 -6.42 6.97
C PHE A 147 -9.28 -6.90 8.29
N ALA A 148 -10.62 -6.91 8.34
CA ALA A 148 -11.41 -7.30 9.50
C ALA A 148 -11.68 -8.81 9.45
N VAL A 149 -10.85 -9.57 10.16
CA VAL A 149 -10.91 -11.04 10.24
C VAL A 149 -10.93 -11.49 11.69
#